data_AF-A0A1E7EME1-F1
#
_entry.id   AF-A0A1E7EME1-F1
#
_cell.length_a   1.000
_cell.length_b   1.000
_cell.length_c   1.000
_cell.angle_alpha   90.00
_cell.angle_beta   90.00
_cell.angle_gamma   90.00
#
_symmetry.space_group_name_H-M   'P 1'
#
loop_
_entity.id
_entity.type
_entity.pdbx_description
1 polymer ?
#
loop_
_entity_poly.entity_id
_entity_poly.type
_entity_poly.pdbx_seq_one_letter_code
_entity_poly.pdbx_strand_id
1 'polypeptide(L)'
;MEAEGIATSAISAFESTFQSLVSGNTGLIPESTISPAPDLVESENFTGDADTSYLSKTVVLKLNGGLGTGMGLDKAKSLLTVKGNDTFLDLTAKQIIEMRKEFGMKVKFMLMNSFSTSEDTLNFFKENYPELAAEDGLEMMQNKVPKLDAETLEPATCATDPSNEWCPPGHGDLYAALEGSGCLDALLKDGYKYMFVSNSDNLGATLDLDILSYFAKADAPFTMECCKRTVNDKKGGHLAKRVTDGQLILRESAMCADEDEEAFQDISKHRFFNTNNLWIRLDKLKEIINASGGFIPLPMIKNKKTVDPKNDSSQKVVQLETAMGAAIECFKGATAIVVPRTRFAPVKKCNDLLLLRSDAYILVNNKPVLNPACGGKAPTMALDSKKYKFVGALEEATEGGIPSLVECEELKVSGLVRMSRGTKFVGKVEIVNNSDEAKFVPCGTVTGKLDLTDAVGAGPLKPTVVKTAPIEGQKPGTSGLRKKTKEFMSPNYLENFVQAAYESIKESGTNLSEGSLLIGGDGRYYNPEATQIIIKMAVANGAKRIWVGENGLMSTPAISATIREKGPAWQKAYGAFILTASHNPGGPDEDFG
;
A
#
# COMPACT_ATOMS: atom_id res chain seq x y z
N MET A 1 17.94 1.15 28.74
CA MET A 1 18.50 1.59 27.43
C MET A 1 19.98 1.27 27.34
N GLU A 2 20.81 1.69 28.30
CA GLU A 2 22.25 1.33 28.34
C GLU A 2 22.49 -0.17 28.29
N ALA A 3 21.73 -0.96 29.06
CA ALA A 3 21.81 -2.42 29.04
C ALA A 3 21.49 -3.06 27.67
N GLU A 4 20.74 -2.35 26.82
CA GLU A 4 20.41 -2.77 25.45
C GLU A 4 21.40 -2.22 24.41
N GLY A 5 22.48 -1.55 24.85
CA GLY A 5 23.48 -0.97 23.94
C GLY A 5 22.97 0.17 23.08
N ILE A 6 21.90 0.85 23.49
CA ILE A 6 21.36 2.01 22.76
C ILE A 6 22.37 3.18 22.82
N ALA A 7 22.58 3.85 21.69
CA ALA A 7 23.55 4.92 21.58
C ALA A 7 23.25 6.10 22.53
N THR A 8 24.30 6.76 23.03
CA THR A 8 24.18 7.90 23.96
C THR A 8 23.33 9.03 23.39
N SER A 9 23.44 9.34 22.09
CA SER A 9 22.61 10.36 21.42
C SER A 9 21.11 10.07 21.54
N ALA A 10 20.71 8.80 21.42
CA ALA A 10 19.33 8.37 21.54
C ALA A 10 18.85 8.33 23.00
N ILE A 11 19.74 7.94 23.93
CA ILE A 11 19.47 8.04 25.38
C ILE A 11 19.22 9.51 25.77
N SER A 12 20.10 10.43 25.37
CA SER A 12 19.96 11.86 25.67
C SER A 12 18.72 12.48 25.02
N ALA A 13 18.40 12.09 23.78
CA ALA A 13 17.15 12.51 23.14
C ALA A 13 15.91 12.01 23.92
N PHE A 14 15.90 10.74 24.33
CA PHE A 14 14.84 10.18 25.15
C PHE A 14 14.74 10.89 26.51
N GLU A 15 15.85 11.08 27.21
CA GLU A 15 15.91 11.81 28.48
C GLU A 15 15.34 13.22 28.34
N SER A 16 15.67 13.94 27.27
CA SER A 16 15.11 15.27 27.01
C SER A 16 13.58 15.24 26.90
N THR A 17 13.03 14.29 26.13
CA THR A 17 11.57 14.13 26.02
C THR A 17 10.93 13.65 27.32
N PHE A 18 11.61 12.79 28.08
CA PHE A 18 11.13 12.32 29.38
C PHE A 18 11.12 13.44 30.42
N GLN A 19 12.16 14.28 30.45
CA GLN A 19 12.20 15.47 31.30
C GLN A 19 11.08 16.45 30.96
N SER A 20 10.79 16.63 29.66
CA SER A 20 9.63 17.39 29.21
C SER A 20 8.32 16.79 29.75
N LEU A 21 8.14 15.46 29.66
CA LEU A 21 6.96 14.78 30.19
C LEU A 21 6.77 15.01 31.71
N VAL A 22 7.82 14.80 32.51
CA VAL A 22 7.73 14.91 33.99
C VAL A 22 7.62 16.36 34.47
N SER A 23 8.04 17.34 33.66
CA SER A 23 7.82 18.77 33.94
C SER A 23 6.36 19.21 33.78
N GLY A 24 5.48 18.32 33.30
CA GLY A 24 4.07 18.64 33.02
C GLY A 24 3.84 19.25 31.64
N ASN A 25 4.85 19.33 30.77
CA ASN A 25 4.67 19.75 29.40
C ASN A 25 3.77 18.74 28.67
N THR A 26 2.69 19.24 28.06
CA THR A 26 1.71 18.43 27.36
C THR A 26 2.15 18.04 25.94
N GLY A 27 3.14 18.74 25.38
CA GLY A 27 3.51 18.65 23.96
C GLY A 27 2.53 19.36 23.03
N LEU A 28 1.51 20.05 23.58
CA LEU A 28 0.54 20.81 22.80
C LEU A 28 1.10 22.18 22.41
N ILE A 29 0.74 22.63 21.21
CA ILE A 29 1.10 23.93 20.66
C ILE A 29 -0.20 24.72 20.47
N PRO A 30 -0.56 25.59 21.44
CA PRO A 30 -1.80 26.36 21.35
C PRO A 30 -1.77 27.30 20.15
N GLU A 31 -2.93 27.50 19.52
CA GLU A 31 -3.10 28.41 18.38
C GLU A 31 -2.63 29.84 18.71
N SER A 32 -2.81 30.28 19.96
CA SER A 32 -2.37 31.59 20.46
C SER A 32 -0.85 31.79 20.48
N THR A 33 -0.06 30.70 20.43
CA THR A 33 1.41 30.75 20.44
C THR A 33 2.02 30.80 19.04
N ILE A 34 1.19 30.67 18.01
CA ILE A 34 1.61 30.61 16.61
C ILE A 34 0.86 31.61 15.75
N SER A 35 1.44 31.88 14.59
CA SER A 35 0.82 32.62 13.50
C SER A 35 0.93 31.78 12.22
N PRO A 36 0.04 31.99 11.23
CA PRO A 36 0.17 31.35 9.93
C PRO A 36 1.56 31.54 9.33
N ALA A 37 2.06 30.50 8.66
CA ALA A 37 3.33 30.59 7.96
C ALA A 37 3.29 31.68 6.85
N PRO A 38 4.42 32.38 6.61
CA PRO A 38 4.51 33.38 5.54
C PRO A 38 4.30 32.74 4.17
N ASP A 39 4.10 33.56 3.14
CA ASP A 39 4.15 33.06 1.76
C ASP A 39 5.50 32.42 1.47
N LEU A 40 5.46 31.26 0.81
CA LEU A 40 6.62 30.44 0.50
C LEU A 40 6.90 30.49 -1.00
N VAL A 41 8.17 30.29 -1.36
CA VAL A 41 8.57 30.20 -2.77
C VAL A 41 8.08 28.88 -3.36
N GLU A 42 7.44 28.93 -4.53
CA GLU A 42 6.97 27.73 -5.24
C GLU A 42 8.10 27.15 -6.11
N SER A 43 8.34 25.84 -6.01
CA SER A 43 9.43 25.17 -6.72
C SER A 43 9.26 25.20 -8.24
N GLU A 44 8.04 25.34 -8.74
CA GLU A 44 7.75 25.50 -10.17
C GLU A 44 8.33 26.80 -10.76
N ASN A 45 8.67 27.77 -9.89
CA ASN A 45 9.29 29.03 -10.31
C ASN A 45 10.83 28.97 -10.31
N PHE A 46 11.44 27.84 -9.91
CA PHE A 46 12.88 27.64 -10.04
C PHE A 46 13.20 27.47 -11.53
N THR A 47 13.94 28.41 -12.13
CA THR A 47 14.28 28.34 -13.56
C THR A 47 15.75 28.65 -13.80
N GLY A 48 16.40 27.85 -14.65
CA GLY A 48 17.71 28.17 -15.24
C GLY A 48 18.94 27.98 -14.35
N ASP A 49 18.82 27.26 -13.24
CA ASP A 49 19.81 27.28 -12.16
C ASP A 49 20.23 25.89 -11.62
N ALA A 50 19.84 24.80 -12.29
CA ALA A 50 20.24 23.43 -11.93
C ALA A 50 21.76 23.22 -12.04
N ASP A 51 22.39 22.81 -10.95
CA ASP A 51 23.83 22.54 -10.86
C ASP A 51 24.09 21.11 -10.38
N THR A 52 24.52 20.26 -11.30
CA THR A 52 24.82 18.85 -11.04
C THR A 52 26.02 18.65 -10.10
N SER A 53 26.86 19.66 -9.88
CA SER A 53 28.01 19.57 -8.97
C SER A 53 27.62 19.33 -7.51
N TYR A 54 26.38 19.65 -7.13
CA TYR A 54 25.87 19.35 -5.79
C TYR A 54 25.50 17.88 -5.61
N LEU A 55 25.27 17.12 -6.68
CA LEU A 55 24.85 15.71 -6.60
C LEU A 55 25.91 14.83 -5.94
N SER A 56 27.21 15.07 -6.20
CA SER A 56 28.30 14.30 -5.56
C SER A 56 28.40 14.52 -4.05
N LYS A 57 27.76 15.58 -3.53
CA LYS A 57 27.73 15.93 -2.11
C LYS A 57 26.38 15.62 -1.48
N THR A 58 25.51 14.90 -2.17
CA THR A 58 24.13 14.66 -1.75
C THR A 58 23.86 13.19 -1.45
N VAL A 59 23.15 12.94 -0.35
CA VAL A 59 22.64 11.62 0.05
C VAL A 59 21.12 11.62 -0.06
N VAL A 60 20.55 10.56 -0.63
CA VAL A 60 19.10 10.29 -0.58
C VAL A 60 18.83 9.25 0.49
N LEU A 61 18.02 9.59 1.49
CA LEU A 61 17.62 8.68 2.56
C LEU A 61 16.10 8.47 2.56
N LYS A 62 15.67 7.20 2.57
CA LYS A 62 14.26 6.82 2.69
C LYS A 62 13.97 6.27 4.07
N LEU A 63 12.97 6.83 4.76
CA LEU A 63 12.48 6.31 6.03
C LEU A 63 11.70 5.02 5.81
N ASN A 64 12.17 3.92 6.39
CA ASN A 64 11.66 2.58 6.16
C ASN A 64 11.48 1.77 7.46
N GLY A 65 11.50 2.42 8.62
CA GLY A 65 11.34 1.76 9.93
C GLY A 65 9.90 1.44 10.33
N GLY A 66 8.91 1.96 9.60
CA GLY A 66 7.50 1.81 9.93
C GLY A 66 6.91 0.47 9.52
N LEU A 67 6.35 -0.26 10.48
CA LEU A 67 5.45 -1.38 10.22
C LEU A 67 4.08 -0.85 9.80
N GLY A 68 3.47 -1.48 8.80
CA GLY A 68 2.12 -1.11 8.33
C GLY A 68 1.00 -1.58 9.25
N THR A 69 1.18 -1.55 10.58
CA THR A 69 0.27 -2.13 11.58
C THR A 69 -1.14 -1.56 11.50
N GLY A 70 -1.28 -0.26 11.21
CA GLY A 70 -2.57 0.39 10.98
C GLY A 70 -3.37 -0.22 9.83
N MET A 71 -2.68 -0.85 8.88
CA MET A 71 -3.24 -1.58 7.73
C MET A 71 -3.10 -3.11 7.89
N GLY A 72 -2.72 -3.60 9.07
CA GLY A 72 -2.64 -5.04 9.38
C GLY A 72 -1.47 -5.76 8.74
N LEU A 73 -0.36 -5.07 8.48
CA LEU A 73 0.86 -5.67 7.95
C LEU A 73 1.81 -6.09 9.08
N ASP A 74 2.38 -7.29 8.96
CA ASP A 74 3.40 -7.82 9.88
C ASP A 74 4.84 -7.61 9.37
N LYS A 75 5.00 -7.08 8.14
CA LYS A 75 6.28 -6.77 7.50
C LYS A 75 6.45 -5.28 7.25
N ALA A 76 7.63 -4.89 6.75
CA ALA A 76 7.89 -3.54 6.26
C ALA A 76 6.79 -3.09 5.28
N LYS A 77 6.15 -1.94 5.57
CA LYS A 77 5.05 -1.43 4.75
C LYS A 77 5.47 -1.20 3.29
N SER A 78 6.74 -0.88 3.09
CA SER A 78 7.32 -0.62 1.78
C SER A 78 7.37 -1.86 0.85
N LEU A 79 7.17 -3.07 1.39
CA LEU A 79 7.03 -4.31 0.62
C LEU A 79 5.60 -4.54 0.13
N LEU A 80 4.66 -3.66 0.46
CA LEU A 80 3.31 -3.73 -0.06
C LEU A 80 3.29 -3.42 -1.55
N THR A 81 2.65 -4.28 -2.35
CA THR A 81 2.45 -4.06 -3.79
C THR A 81 1.55 -2.85 -4.03
N VAL A 82 2.02 -1.94 -4.88
CA VAL A 82 1.39 -0.65 -5.17
C VAL A 82 0.88 -0.56 -6.59
N LYS A 83 1.67 -1.04 -7.58
CA LYS A 83 1.30 -0.93 -8.99
C LYS A 83 1.77 -2.14 -9.77
N GLY A 84 0.83 -2.85 -10.41
CA GLY A 84 1.16 -4.13 -11.01
C GLY A 84 1.73 -5.08 -9.95
N ASN A 85 2.95 -5.56 -10.17
CA ASN A 85 3.68 -6.38 -9.19
C ASN A 85 4.68 -5.57 -8.35
N ASP A 86 4.85 -4.27 -8.62
CA ASP A 86 5.86 -3.46 -7.96
C ASP A 86 5.40 -3.01 -6.57
N THR A 87 6.29 -3.19 -5.60
CA THR A 87 6.17 -2.66 -4.24
C THR A 87 6.63 -1.20 -4.15
N PHE A 88 6.52 -0.56 -2.97
CA PHE A 88 7.14 0.75 -2.76
C PHE A 88 8.66 0.68 -2.91
N LEU A 89 9.30 -0.41 -2.43
CA LEU A 89 10.75 -0.58 -2.57
C LEU A 89 11.16 -0.83 -4.02
N ASP A 90 10.36 -1.56 -4.82
CA ASP A 90 10.63 -1.72 -6.26
C ASP A 90 10.67 -0.36 -6.95
N LEU A 91 9.63 0.45 -6.75
CA LEU A 91 9.54 1.77 -7.37
C LEU A 91 10.64 2.69 -6.85
N THR A 92 10.98 2.64 -5.57
CA THR A 92 12.11 3.39 -5.00
C THR A 92 13.44 2.99 -5.64
N ALA A 93 13.72 1.68 -5.75
CA ALA A 93 14.96 1.18 -6.36
C ALA A 93 15.06 1.59 -7.84
N LYS A 94 13.98 1.42 -8.61
CA LYS A 94 13.89 1.85 -10.00
C LYS A 94 14.11 3.35 -10.16
N GLN A 95 13.50 4.18 -9.30
CA GLN A 95 13.70 5.64 -9.28
C GLN A 95 15.17 6.01 -9.01
N ILE A 96 15.84 5.33 -8.07
CA ILE A 96 17.26 5.59 -7.78
C ILE A 96 18.15 5.20 -8.96
N ILE A 97 17.91 4.04 -9.57
CA ILE A 97 18.68 3.55 -10.73
C ILE A 97 18.48 4.51 -11.93
N GLU A 98 17.24 4.89 -12.21
CA GLU A 98 16.91 5.81 -13.30
C GLU A 98 17.51 7.20 -13.08
N MET A 99 17.41 7.75 -11.88
CA MET A 99 18.03 9.03 -11.50
C MET A 99 19.55 9.00 -11.69
N ARG A 100 20.22 7.94 -11.26
CA ARG A 100 21.68 7.81 -11.42
C ARG A 100 22.09 7.72 -12.89
N LYS A 101 21.28 7.06 -13.71
CA LYS A 101 21.47 6.99 -15.16
C LYS A 101 21.25 8.34 -15.82
N GLU A 102 20.19 9.05 -15.45
CA GLU A 102 19.84 10.38 -15.97
C GLU A 102 20.95 11.40 -15.68
N PHE A 103 21.45 11.44 -14.44
CA PHE A 103 22.50 12.38 -14.06
C PHE A 103 23.92 11.90 -14.36
N GLY A 104 24.11 10.64 -14.77
CA GLY A 104 25.44 10.05 -14.96
C GLY A 104 26.27 10.01 -13.67
N MET A 105 25.63 9.99 -12.51
CA MET A 105 26.29 10.08 -11.20
C MET A 105 25.72 9.07 -10.21
N LYS A 106 26.62 8.40 -9.48
CA LYS A 106 26.25 7.47 -8.40
C LYS A 106 25.91 8.24 -7.11
N VAL A 107 24.77 8.92 -7.09
CA VAL A 107 24.26 9.59 -5.88
C VAL A 107 24.04 8.57 -4.76
N LYS A 108 24.52 8.85 -3.54
CA LYS A 108 24.43 7.93 -2.39
C LYS A 108 22.96 7.69 -2.02
N PHE A 109 22.60 6.43 -1.80
CA PHE A 109 21.27 6.02 -1.39
C PHE A 109 21.32 5.25 -0.07
N MET A 110 20.38 5.54 0.81
CA MET A 110 20.28 4.97 2.15
C MET A 110 18.82 4.70 2.55
N LEU A 111 18.64 3.74 3.44
CA LEU A 111 17.37 3.37 4.05
C LEU A 111 17.51 3.40 5.56
N MET A 112 16.63 4.13 6.23
CA MET A 112 16.52 4.07 7.69
C MET A 112 15.53 2.97 8.07
N ASN A 113 16.05 1.80 8.42
CA ASN A 113 15.27 0.64 8.83
C ASN A 113 15.06 0.62 10.34
N SER A 114 14.16 -0.25 10.78
CA SER A 114 14.01 -0.62 12.20
C SER A 114 14.36 -2.08 12.41
N PHE A 115 14.48 -2.46 13.68
CA PHE A 115 14.61 -3.85 14.10
C PHE A 115 13.49 -4.75 13.59
N SER A 116 12.34 -4.18 13.16
CA SER A 116 11.22 -4.92 12.56
C SER A 116 11.18 -4.90 11.03
N THR A 117 11.98 -4.07 10.36
CA THR A 117 11.94 -3.93 8.89
C THR A 117 13.24 -4.27 8.19
N SER A 118 14.36 -4.33 8.93
CA SER A 118 15.71 -4.56 8.41
C SER A 118 15.82 -5.85 7.60
N GLU A 119 15.53 -7.00 8.21
CA GLU A 119 15.74 -8.32 7.58
C GLU A 119 14.93 -8.45 6.28
N ASP A 120 13.63 -8.18 6.32
CA ASP A 120 12.75 -8.23 5.15
C ASP A 120 13.23 -7.27 4.03
N THR A 121 13.69 -6.07 4.39
CA THR A 121 14.18 -5.07 3.43
C THR A 121 15.48 -5.52 2.77
N LEU A 122 16.46 -5.97 3.56
CA LEU A 122 17.75 -6.38 3.05
C LEU A 122 17.64 -7.64 2.18
N ASN A 123 16.79 -8.60 2.56
CA ASN A 123 16.51 -9.78 1.75
C ASN A 123 15.88 -9.39 0.41
N PHE A 124 14.89 -8.48 0.42
CA PHE A 124 14.30 -7.95 -0.80
C PHE A 124 15.34 -7.32 -1.75
N PHE A 125 16.23 -6.46 -1.24
CA PHE A 125 17.27 -5.84 -2.07
C PHE A 125 18.29 -6.86 -2.58
N LYS A 126 18.72 -7.84 -1.75
CA LYS A 126 19.65 -8.88 -2.17
C LYS A 126 19.10 -9.74 -3.32
N GLU A 127 17.82 -10.08 -3.25
CA GLU A 127 17.16 -10.92 -4.25
C GLU A 127 16.84 -10.17 -5.55
N ASN A 128 16.35 -8.93 -5.45
CA ASN A 128 15.76 -8.21 -6.60
C ASN A 128 16.66 -7.11 -7.15
N TYR A 129 17.55 -6.52 -6.33
CA TYR A 129 18.40 -5.38 -6.69
C TYR A 129 19.83 -5.53 -6.12
N PRO A 130 20.58 -6.60 -6.47
CA PRO A 130 21.84 -6.96 -5.84
C PRO A 130 22.92 -5.87 -5.94
N GLU A 131 22.89 -5.04 -7.00
CA GLU A 131 23.82 -3.91 -7.16
C GLU A 131 23.63 -2.83 -6.09
N LEU A 132 22.38 -2.54 -5.70
CA LEU A 132 22.09 -1.62 -4.60
C LEU A 132 22.38 -2.27 -3.25
N ALA A 133 22.07 -3.56 -3.10
CA ALA A 133 22.33 -4.33 -1.89
C ALA A 133 23.82 -4.41 -1.53
N ALA A 134 24.70 -4.38 -2.54
CA ALA A 134 26.15 -4.41 -2.38
C ALA A 134 26.76 -3.05 -2.01
N GLU A 135 25.97 -1.97 -1.92
CA GLU A 135 26.49 -0.65 -1.56
C GLU A 135 26.71 -0.53 -0.05
N ASP A 136 27.93 -0.12 0.31
CA ASP A 136 28.28 0.17 1.70
C ASP A 136 27.33 1.22 2.28
N GLY A 137 26.82 0.99 3.50
CA GLY A 137 25.96 1.94 4.19
C GLY A 137 24.56 2.11 3.57
N LEU A 138 24.06 1.13 2.82
CA LEU A 138 22.66 1.11 2.37
C LEU A 138 21.69 1.22 3.56
N GLU A 139 21.98 0.56 4.67
CA GLU A 139 21.14 0.57 5.87
C GLU A 139 21.69 1.51 6.94
N MET A 140 20.79 2.26 7.55
CA MET A 140 20.96 2.89 8.85
C MET A 140 19.86 2.36 9.78
N MET A 141 20.25 1.86 10.95
CA MET A 141 19.29 1.35 11.94
C MET A 141 18.79 2.50 12.82
N GLN A 142 17.48 2.66 12.92
CA GLN A 142 16.86 3.56 13.91
C GLN A 142 16.91 2.94 15.32
N ASN A 143 16.81 3.76 16.34
CA ASN A 143 16.80 3.36 17.74
C ASN A 143 15.45 2.81 18.20
N LYS A 144 15.43 2.31 19.44
CA LYS A 144 14.24 1.93 20.20
C LYS A 144 14.29 2.57 21.59
N VAL A 145 13.13 2.94 22.12
CA VAL A 145 12.93 3.51 23.46
C VAL A 145 11.93 2.67 24.24
N PRO A 146 12.02 2.63 25.58
CA PRO A 146 11.06 1.89 26.39
C PRO A 146 9.67 2.54 26.29
N LYS A 147 8.63 1.72 26.25
CA LYS A 147 7.28 2.17 26.58
C LYS A 147 7.22 2.41 28.08
N LEU A 148 6.53 3.45 28.51
CA LEU A 148 6.44 3.83 29.91
C LEU A 148 5.05 3.49 30.44
N ASP A 149 4.94 2.94 31.65
CA ASP A 149 3.67 2.80 32.34
C ASP A 149 2.96 4.16 32.41
N ALA A 150 1.65 4.18 32.12
CA ALA A 150 0.91 5.43 32.02
C ALA A 150 0.69 6.16 33.36
N GLU A 151 0.83 5.46 34.49
CA GLU A 151 0.65 5.96 35.84
C GLU A 151 2.00 6.22 36.53
N THR A 152 2.92 5.25 36.50
CA THR A 152 4.20 5.34 37.23
C THR A 152 5.31 5.97 36.41
N LEU A 153 5.18 5.99 35.07
CA LEU A 153 6.22 6.39 34.12
C LEU A 153 7.50 5.54 34.18
N GLU A 154 7.47 4.39 34.86
CA GLU A 154 8.54 3.40 34.81
C GLU A 154 8.48 2.61 33.49
N PRO A 155 9.58 2.01 33.02
CA PRO A 155 9.54 1.12 31.86
C PRO A 155 8.49 0.02 32.02
N ALA A 156 7.59 -0.09 31.05
CA ALA A 156 6.53 -1.09 31.04
C ALA A 156 7.10 -2.49 30.84
N THR A 157 6.37 -3.51 31.28
CA THR A 157 6.76 -4.92 31.14
C THR A 157 5.71 -5.69 30.35
N CYS A 158 6.14 -6.66 29.55
CA CYS A 158 5.25 -7.46 28.71
C CYS A 158 5.65 -8.93 28.76
N ALA A 159 5.05 -9.69 29.69
CA ALA A 159 5.39 -11.10 29.91
C ALA A 159 5.11 -12.00 28.69
N THR A 160 4.16 -11.64 27.83
CA THR A 160 3.81 -12.43 26.64
C THR A 160 4.84 -12.27 25.52
N ASP A 161 5.41 -11.08 25.38
CA ASP A 161 6.42 -10.77 24.37
C ASP A 161 7.22 -9.54 24.81
N PRO A 162 8.43 -9.71 25.36
CA PRO A 162 9.28 -8.60 25.81
C PRO A 162 9.64 -7.59 24.72
N SER A 163 9.54 -7.95 23.43
CA SER A 163 9.76 -6.97 22.35
C SER A 163 8.73 -5.84 22.37
N ASN A 164 7.53 -6.10 22.92
CA ASN A 164 6.49 -5.11 23.12
C ASN A 164 6.79 -4.11 24.25
N GLU A 165 7.87 -4.28 25.01
CA GLU A 165 8.32 -3.28 25.99
C GLU A 165 8.99 -2.08 25.29
N TRP A 166 9.33 -2.23 24.02
CA TRP A 166 10.05 -1.24 23.23
C TRP A 166 9.19 -0.67 22.10
N CYS A 167 9.49 0.56 21.70
CA CYS A 167 8.90 1.18 20.51
C CYS A 167 9.92 2.07 19.78
N PRO A 168 9.74 2.30 18.47
CA PRO A 168 10.41 3.39 17.78
C PRO A 168 10.08 4.75 18.39
N PRO A 169 11.06 5.65 18.61
CA PRO A 169 10.83 7.01 19.12
C PRO A 169 10.30 7.99 18.05
N GLY A 170 9.52 7.50 17.08
CA GLY A 170 9.07 8.27 15.92
C GLY A 170 10.17 8.50 14.89
N HIS A 171 9.82 9.13 13.76
CA HIS A 171 10.79 9.36 12.68
C HIS A 171 11.78 10.50 12.98
N GLY A 172 11.54 11.33 14.00
CA GLY A 172 12.52 12.31 14.50
C GLY A 172 13.80 11.67 15.04
N ASP A 173 13.78 10.37 15.32
CA ASP A 173 14.97 9.57 15.65
C ASP A 173 16.08 9.60 14.60
N LEU A 174 15.74 9.97 13.36
CA LEU A 174 16.69 10.18 12.25
C LEU A 174 18.00 10.83 12.73
N TYR A 175 17.90 11.93 13.48
CA TYR A 175 19.07 12.70 13.89
C TYR A 175 19.89 11.99 14.97
N ALA A 176 19.21 11.37 15.95
CA ALA A 176 19.88 10.61 17.00
C ALA A 176 20.55 9.34 16.45
N ALA A 177 19.90 8.67 15.49
CA ALA A 177 20.45 7.52 14.77
C ALA A 177 21.65 7.90 13.90
N LEU A 178 21.59 9.03 13.17
CA LEU A 178 22.70 9.54 12.37
C LEU A 178 23.95 9.81 13.23
N GLU A 179 23.78 10.45 14.38
CA GLU A 179 24.88 10.73 15.31
C GLU A 179 25.36 9.46 16.01
N GLY A 180 24.45 8.68 16.59
CA GLY A 180 24.78 7.55 17.45
C GLY A 180 25.43 6.38 16.72
N SER A 181 25.15 6.25 15.42
CA SER A 181 25.79 5.25 14.55
C SER A 181 27.16 5.69 14.01
N GLY A 182 27.55 6.97 14.20
CA GLY A 182 28.70 7.57 13.54
C GLY A 182 28.50 7.82 12.04
N CYS A 183 27.29 7.58 11.51
CA CYS A 183 26.97 7.76 10.10
C CYS A 183 27.12 9.23 9.67
N LEU A 184 26.70 10.19 10.49
CA LEU A 184 26.86 11.60 10.21
C LEU A 184 28.32 11.99 9.99
N ASP A 185 29.21 11.54 10.88
CA ASP A 185 30.64 11.82 10.80
C ASP A 185 31.29 11.12 9.60
N ALA A 186 30.89 9.89 9.28
CA ALA A 186 31.34 9.18 8.10
C ALA A 186 30.94 9.91 6.81
N LEU A 187 29.68 10.35 6.70
CA LEU A 187 29.19 11.10 5.55
C LEU A 187 29.93 12.43 5.38
N LEU A 188 30.14 13.18 6.47
CA LEU A 188 30.88 14.43 6.44
C LEU A 188 32.34 14.23 6.02
N LYS A 189 32.99 13.18 6.55
CA LYS A 189 34.37 12.81 6.20
C LYS A 189 34.50 12.46 4.71
N ASP A 190 33.50 11.81 4.13
CA ASP A 190 33.45 11.46 2.71
C ASP A 190 33.04 12.63 1.80
N GLY A 191 32.82 13.83 2.38
CA GLY A 191 32.53 15.05 1.64
C GLY A 191 31.06 15.27 1.30
N TYR A 192 30.15 14.45 1.85
CA TYR A 192 28.71 14.71 1.74
C TYR A 192 28.33 15.92 2.59
N LYS A 193 27.45 16.75 2.04
CA LYS A 193 27.03 18.03 2.61
C LYS A 193 25.52 18.15 2.73
N TYR A 194 24.78 17.54 1.80
CA TYR A 194 23.33 17.62 1.72
C TYR A 194 22.70 16.25 1.89
N MET A 195 21.56 16.20 2.55
CA MET A 195 20.73 15.00 2.63
C MET A 195 19.29 15.32 2.26
N PHE A 196 18.75 14.59 1.30
CA PHE A 196 17.32 14.56 0.98
C PHE A 196 16.68 13.37 1.68
N VAL A 197 15.73 13.64 2.59
CA VAL A 197 15.02 12.63 3.36
C VAL A 197 13.55 12.60 2.99
N SER A 198 12.97 11.41 2.81
CA SER A 198 11.53 11.27 2.62
C SER A 198 10.99 9.92 3.09
N ASN A 199 9.66 9.82 3.26
CA ASN A 199 9.03 8.56 3.61
C ASN A 199 9.10 7.55 2.46
N SER A 200 9.32 6.26 2.77
CA SER A 200 9.23 5.16 1.80
C SER A 200 7.84 5.00 1.18
N ASP A 201 6.78 5.34 1.93
CA ASP A 201 5.40 5.28 1.44
C ASP A 201 4.98 6.51 0.61
N ASN A 202 5.87 7.49 0.40
CA ASN A 202 5.68 8.61 -0.53
C ASN A 202 6.56 8.42 -1.77
N LEU A 203 5.98 7.86 -2.82
CA LEU A 203 6.66 7.60 -4.09
C LEU A 203 6.81 8.83 -4.99
N GLY A 204 6.12 9.93 -4.67
CA GLY A 204 6.32 11.22 -5.35
C GLY A 204 7.63 11.90 -4.94
N ALA A 205 8.16 11.53 -3.76
CA ALA A 205 9.40 12.11 -3.24
C ALA A 205 10.62 11.51 -3.90
N THR A 206 11.18 12.25 -4.85
CA THR A 206 12.41 11.91 -5.58
C THR A 206 13.37 13.08 -5.55
N LEU A 207 14.67 12.83 -5.64
CA LEU A 207 15.65 13.91 -5.70
C LEU A 207 15.34 14.79 -6.91
N ASP A 208 15.27 16.09 -6.68
CA ASP A 208 14.97 17.10 -7.68
C ASP A 208 16.16 18.05 -7.75
N LEU A 209 16.72 18.20 -8.95
CA LEU A 209 17.96 18.94 -9.13
C LEU A 209 17.77 20.45 -8.96
N ASP A 210 16.63 20.99 -9.36
CA ASP A 210 16.32 22.41 -9.19
C ASP A 210 16.15 22.73 -7.69
N ILE A 211 15.44 21.87 -6.95
CA ILE A 211 15.29 22.04 -5.50
C ILE A 211 16.63 21.89 -4.78
N LEU A 212 17.45 20.90 -5.14
CA LEU A 212 18.80 20.74 -4.57
C LEU A 212 19.65 21.99 -4.82
N SER A 213 19.63 22.51 -6.04
CA SER A 213 20.42 23.68 -6.43
C SER A 213 19.96 24.93 -5.70
N TYR A 214 18.64 25.13 -5.59
CA TYR A 214 18.05 26.21 -4.79
C TYR A 214 18.48 26.14 -3.33
N PHE A 215 18.33 24.95 -2.71
CA PHE A 215 18.72 24.71 -1.31
C PHE A 215 20.21 24.98 -1.08
N ALA A 216 21.07 24.48 -1.98
CA ALA A 216 22.51 24.64 -1.89
C ALA A 216 22.95 26.10 -2.06
N LYS A 217 22.36 26.84 -3.00
CA LYS A 217 22.66 28.27 -3.27
C LYS A 217 22.17 29.19 -2.16
N ALA A 218 21.02 28.88 -1.55
CA ALA A 218 20.49 29.63 -0.42
C ALA A 218 21.35 29.47 0.85
N ASP A 219 22.27 28.49 0.88
CA ASP A 219 23.06 28.09 2.04
C ASP A 219 22.19 27.81 3.29
N ALA A 220 20.92 27.46 3.08
CA ALA A 220 19.97 27.21 4.15
C ALA A 220 20.37 25.94 4.92
N PRO A 221 20.26 25.91 6.24
CA PRO A 221 20.64 24.73 7.03
C PRO A 221 19.61 23.59 6.94
N PHE A 222 18.35 23.94 6.66
CA PHE A 222 17.23 23.01 6.59
C PHE A 222 16.15 23.59 5.69
N THR A 223 15.58 22.79 4.80
CA THR A 223 14.39 23.15 4.00
C THR A 223 13.34 22.06 4.05
N MET A 224 12.10 22.44 4.37
CA MET A 224 10.92 21.57 4.29
C MET A 224 10.18 21.79 2.97
N GLU A 225 9.90 20.72 2.22
CA GLU A 225 8.93 20.81 1.13
C GLU A 225 7.50 20.73 1.71
N CYS A 226 6.68 21.70 1.37
CA CYS A 226 5.26 21.75 1.75
C CYS A 226 4.37 21.66 0.50
N CYS A 227 3.21 21.02 0.63
CA CYS A 227 2.15 21.17 -0.36
C CYS A 227 1.13 22.20 0.11
N LYS A 228 0.46 22.88 -0.83
CA LYS A 228 -0.78 23.60 -0.53
C LYS A 228 -1.80 22.60 0.04
N ARG A 229 -2.41 22.93 1.18
CA ARG A 229 -3.39 22.06 1.84
C ARG A 229 -4.66 21.91 1.01
N THR A 230 -5.22 20.72 1.09
CA THR A 230 -6.52 20.33 0.54
C THR A 230 -7.41 19.83 1.67
N VAL A 231 -8.70 19.66 1.38
CA VAL A 231 -9.67 19.06 2.33
C VAL A 231 -9.33 17.62 2.75
N ASN A 232 -8.42 16.95 2.03
CA ASN A 232 -7.96 15.60 2.35
C ASN A 232 -6.80 15.61 3.37
N ASP A 233 -6.15 16.76 3.58
CA ASP A 233 -5.00 16.93 4.47
C ASP A 233 -5.42 17.20 5.92
N LYS A 234 -6.18 16.24 6.48
CA LYS A 234 -6.74 16.32 7.84
C LYS A 234 -5.82 15.77 8.92
N LYS A 235 -4.93 14.83 8.57
CA LYS A 235 -4.00 14.15 9.49
C LYS A 235 -2.56 14.31 9.03
N GLY A 236 -1.71 14.82 9.91
CA GLY A 236 -0.29 15.16 9.71
C GLY A 236 -0.01 16.53 10.32
N GLY A 237 0.98 17.25 9.82
CA GLY A 237 1.38 18.55 10.36
C GLY A 237 1.32 19.69 9.35
N HIS A 238 0.98 20.88 9.83
CA HIS A 238 1.05 22.11 9.04
C HIS A 238 2.21 22.99 9.53
N LEU A 239 2.74 23.78 8.61
CA LEU A 239 3.75 24.78 8.92
C LEU A 239 3.11 25.98 9.63
N ALA A 240 3.81 26.53 10.62
CA ALA A 240 3.43 27.75 11.30
C ALA A 240 4.67 28.57 11.67
N LYS A 241 4.45 29.78 12.20
CA LYS A 241 5.50 30.65 12.73
C LYS A 241 5.24 30.91 14.21
N ARG A 242 6.20 30.59 15.07
CA ARG A 242 6.12 30.85 16.51
C ARG A 242 6.12 32.35 16.78
N VAL A 243 5.20 32.82 17.64
CA VAL A 243 5.00 34.26 17.89
C VAL A 243 6.17 34.88 18.64
N THR A 244 6.80 34.15 19.56
CA THR A 244 7.81 34.68 20.49
C THR A 244 9.13 35.06 19.81
N ASP A 245 9.55 34.34 18.78
CA ASP A 245 10.85 34.52 18.11
C ASP A 245 10.77 34.53 16.58
N GLY A 246 9.59 34.26 16.02
CA GLY A 246 9.38 34.22 14.58
C GLY A 246 9.98 32.98 13.90
N GLN A 247 10.40 31.96 14.64
CA GLN A 247 10.94 30.73 14.06
C GLN A 247 9.82 29.92 13.37
N LEU A 248 10.16 29.27 12.25
CA LEU A 248 9.25 28.30 11.64
C LEU A 248 9.15 27.06 12.52
N ILE A 249 7.92 26.57 12.71
CA ILE A 249 7.65 25.36 13.49
C ILE A 249 6.67 24.45 12.73
N LEU A 250 6.69 23.17 13.09
CA LEU A 250 5.73 22.19 12.62
C LEU A 250 4.74 21.89 13.74
N ARG A 251 3.44 22.06 13.48
CA ARG A 251 2.39 21.59 14.39
C ARG A 251 1.72 20.36 13.81
N GLU A 252 2.02 19.20 14.40
CA GLU A 252 1.36 17.93 14.11
C GLU A 252 -0.06 17.89 14.70
N SER A 253 -0.94 17.04 14.16
CA SER A 253 -2.28 16.86 14.71
C SER A 253 -2.27 16.41 16.18
N ALA A 254 -1.26 15.65 16.60
CA ALA A 254 -1.09 15.22 17.98
C ALA A 254 -0.64 16.35 18.93
N MET A 255 -0.19 17.48 18.38
CA MET A 255 0.20 18.69 19.11
C MET A 255 -0.93 19.73 19.14
N CYS A 256 -2.09 19.45 18.52
CA CYS A 256 -3.26 20.33 18.54
C CYS A 256 -4.15 20.00 19.74
N ALA A 257 -4.54 21.03 20.50
CA ALA A 257 -5.56 20.88 21.52
C ALA A 257 -6.95 20.77 20.87
N ASP A 258 -7.90 20.09 21.54
CA ASP A 258 -9.27 19.91 21.02
C ASP A 258 -9.98 21.25 20.74
N GLU A 259 -9.70 22.28 21.56
CA GLU A 259 -10.23 23.64 21.39
C GLU A 259 -9.69 24.38 20.16
N ASP A 260 -8.53 23.98 19.65
CA ASP A 260 -7.88 24.57 18.47
C ASP A 260 -8.15 23.78 17.19
N GLU A 261 -8.87 22.65 17.25
CA GLU A 261 -9.08 21.74 16.12
C GLU A 261 -9.74 22.43 14.92
N GLU A 262 -10.68 23.37 15.16
CA GLU A 262 -11.30 24.14 14.08
C GLU A 262 -10.26 24.98 13.32
N ALA A 263 -9.38 25.68 14.06
CA ALA A 263 -8.29 26.45 13.46
C ALA A 263 -7.26 25.54 12.78
N PHE A 264 -6.93 24.40 13.37
CA PHE A 264 -6.03 23.41 12.79
C PHE A 264 -6.56 22.86 11.46
N GLN A 265 -7.86 22.63 11.34
CA GLN A 265 -8.49 22.13 10.11
C GLN A 265 -8.77 23.24 9.08
N ASP A 266 -8.64 24.52 9.45
CA ASP A 266 -8.77 25.64 8.52
C ASP A 266 -7.58 25.73 7.55
N ILE A 267 -7.79 25.19 6.35
CA ILE A 267 -6.82 25.19 5.26
C ILE A 267 -6.56 26.58 4.66
N SER A 268 -7.44 27.55 4.90
CA SER A 268 -7.25 28.94 4.44
C SER A 268 -6.32 29.72 5.37
N LYS A 269 -6.34 29.39 6.66
CA LYS A 269 -5.45 29.94 7.69
C LYS A 269 -4.09 29.25 7.65
N HIS A 270 -4.05 27.94 7.90
CA HIS A 270 -2.82 27.16 7.93
C HIS A 270 -2.63 26.46 6.59
N ARG A 271 -2.09 27.19 5.61
CA ARG A 271 -2.12 26.84 4.16
C ARG A 271 -1.16 25.75 3.70
N PHE A 272 -0.11 25.47 4.46
CA PHE A 272 1.02 24.64 4.01
C PHE A 272 1.13 23.35 4.83
N PHE A 273 1.04 22.22 4.14
CA PHE A 273 1.12 20.89 4.71
C PHE A 273 2.52 20.31 4.57
N ASN A 274 3.08 19.76 5.66
CA ASN A 274 4.37 19.08 5.61
C ASN A 274 4.28 17.79 4.77
N THR A 275 5.13 17.65 3.77
CA THR A 275 5.21 16.43 2.95
C THR A 275 6.09 15.34 3.58
N ASN A 276 6.87 15.72 4.59
CA ASN A 276 8.00 14.96 5.14
C ASN A 276 9.13 14.74 4.12
N ASN A 277 9.19 15.53 3.03
CA ASN A 277 10.35 15.63 2.16
C ASN A 277 11.23 16.78 2.69
N LEU A 278 12.41 16.44 3.20
CA LEU A 278 13.28 17.38 3.91
C LEU A 278 14.66 17.42 3.28
N TRP A 279 15.22 18.62 3.23
CA TRP A 279 16.60 18.87 2.81
C TRP A 279 17.39 19.35 4.02
N ILE A 280 18.49 18.67 4.33
CA ILE A 280 19.28 18.91 5.55
C ILE A 280 20.72 19.18 5.16
N ARG A 281 21.32 20.21 5.78
CA ARG A 281 22.76 20.43 5.76
C ARG A 281 23.44 19.65 6.87
N LEU A 282 24.25 18.68 6.49
CA LEU A 282 24.87 17.74 7.43
C LEU A 282 25.88 18.44 8.36
N ASP A 283 26.62 19.41 7.85
CA ASP A 283 27.55 20.23 8.62
C ASP A 283 26.81 21.06 9.67
N LYS A 284 25.69 21.67 9.30
CA LYS A 284 24.84 22.45 10.21
C LYS A 284 24.10 21.58 11.22
N LEU A 285 23.71 20.37 10.82
CA LEU A 285 23.17 19.38 11.74
C LEU A 285 24.21 19.03 12.82
N LYS A 286 25.46 18.77 12.44
CA LYS A 286 26.54 18.45 13.39
C LYS A 286 26.82 19.62 14.35
N GLU A 287 26.81 20.86 13.85
CA GLU A 287 26.94 22.06 14.70
C GLU A 287 25.86 22.11 15.80
N ILE A 288 24.60 21.85 15.46
CA ILE A 288 23.48 21.87 16.42
C ILE A 288 23.57 20.72 17.42
N ILE A 289 23.90 19.51 16.96
CA ILE A 289 24.06 18.33 17.80
C ILE A 289 25.15 18.59 18.85
N ASN A 290 26.31 19.09 18.42
CA ASN A 290 27.42 19.42 19.31
C ASN A 290 27.03 20.52 20.32
N ALA A 291 26.32 21.56 19.87
CA ALA A 291 25.87 22.66 20.72
C ALA A 291 24.81 22.23 21.75
N SER A 292 24.08 21.14 21.47
CA SER A 292 22.97 20.64 22.28
C SER A 292 23.33 19.40 23.10
N GLY A 293 24.63 19.11 23.27
CA GLY A 293 25.08 18.01 24.12
C GLY A 293 24.97 16.61 23.50
N GLY A 294 25.05 16.50 22.17
CA GLY A 294 25.09 15.21 21.46
C GLY A 294 23.75 14.72 20.92
N PHE A 295 22.72 15.57 20.89
CA PHE A 295 21.41 15.27 20.29
C PHE A 295 20.75 16.54 19.75
N ILE A 296 19.59 16.43 19.10
CA ILE A 296 18.78 17.59 18.69
C ILE A 296 17.52 17.68 19.56
N PRO A 297 17.21 18.84 20.17
CA PRO A 297 16.11 18.96 21.13
C PRO A 297 14.76 19.12 20.41
N LEU A 298 14.24 18.02 19.87
CA LEU A 298 12.93 17.99 19.21
C LEU A 298 11.78 18.06 20.22
N PRO A 299 10.64 18.65 19.82
CA PRO A 299 9.45 18.70 20.67
C PRO A 299 8.87 17.30 20.86
N MET A 300 8.52 17.00 22.11
CA MET A 300 7.93 15.73 22.52
C MET A 300 6.52 15.55 21.95
N ILE A 301 6.25 14.38 21.38
CA ILE A 301 4.91 13.88 21.07
C ILE A 301 4.58 12.77 22.07
N LYS A 302 3.46 12.92 22.79
CA LYS A 302 2.99 11.95 23.78
C LYS A 302 1.86 11.10 23.21
N ASN A 303 2.13 9.82 22.95
CA ASN A 303 1.13 8.87 22.46
C ASN A 303 0.66 7.92 23.56
N LYS A 304 -0.66 7.82 23.76
CA LYS A 304 -1.27 6.83 24.68
C LYS A 304 -1.55 5.53 23.92
N LYS A 305 -1.08 4.41 24.45
CA LYS A 305 -1.21 3.06 23.85
C LYS A 305 -1.41 2.00 24.93
N THR A 306 -1.47 0.75 24.50
CA THR A 306 -1.32 -0.43 25.33
C THR A 306 0.05 -1.05 25.08
N VAL A 307 0.63 -1.74 26.08
CA VAL A 307 1.94 -2.39 25.95
C VAL A 307 1.92 -3.41 24.82
N ASP A 308 0.88 -4.24 24.75
CA ASP A 308 0.60 -5.13 23.62
C ASP A 308 -0.40 -4.43 22.67
N PRO A 309 0.00 -4.07 21.44
CA PRO A 309 -0.87 -3.40 20.48
C PRO A 309 -1.97 -4.29 19.90
N LYS A 310 -1.89 -5.62 20.10
CA LYS A 310 -2.91 -6.59 19.68
C LYS A 310 -3.93 -6.88 20.79
N ASN A 311 -3.69 -6.38 22.01
CA ASN A 311 -4.56 -6.59 23.17
C ASN A 311 -4.90 -5.26 23.87
N ASP A 312 -6.12 -4.77 23.61
CA ASP A 312 -6.64 -3.51 24.17
C ASP A 312 -6.77 -3.51 25.71
N SER A 313 -6.80 -4.69 26.33
CA SER A 313 -6.87 -4.88 27.78
C SER A 313 -5.51 -4.95 28.46
N SER A 314 -4.40 -4.93 27.71
CA SER A 314 -3.05 -4.94 28.29
C SER A 314 -2.69 -3.59 28.94
N GLN A 315 -1.58 -3.59 29.71
CA GLN A 315 -1.09 -2.43 30.48
C GLN A 315 -1.13 -1.15 29.63
N LYS A 316 -1.68 -0.06 30.20
CA LYS A 316 -1.70 1.24 29.53
C LYS A 316 -0.32 1.87 29.60
N VAL A 317 0.15 2.36 28.47
CA VAL A 317 1.50 2.91 28.34
C VAL A 317 1.49 4.24 27.60
N VAL A 318 2.54 5.01 27.85
CA VAL A 318 2.93 6.20 27.11
C VAL A 318 4.13 5.86 26.22
N GLN A 319 4.04 6.26 24.96
CA GLN A 319 5.14 6.25 24.02
C GLN A 319 5.57 7.70 23.77
N LEU A 320 6.86 7.95 23.91
CA LEU A 320 7.46 9.25 23.61
C LEU A 320 8.05 9.18 22.20
N GLU A 321 7.54 10.04 21.34
CA GLU A 321 7.96 10.12 19.94
C GLU A 321 8.38 11.55 19.61
N THR A 322 9.11 11.70 18.50
CA THR A 322 9.42 12.99 17.90
C THR A 322 9.20 12.92 16.39
N ALA A 323 8.91 14.08 15.78
CA ALA A 323 8.73 14.19 14.34
C ALA A 323 9.96 14.85 13.69
N MET A 324 10.52 14.22 12.66
CA MET A 324 11.70 14.76 11.96
C MET A 324 11.46 16.18 11.41
N GLY A 325 10.27 16.45 10.88
CA GLY A 325 9.94 17.78 10.38
C GLY A 325 9.96 18.87 11.45
N ALA A 326 9.82 18.51 12.73
CA ALA A 326 9.91 19.47 13.83
C ALA A 326 11.32 20.04 14.00
N ALA A 327 12.36 19.40 13.45
CA ALA A 327 13.72 19.94 13.45
C ALA A 327 13.81 21.32 12.80
N ILE A 328 12.85 21.71 11.96
CA ILE A 328 12.77 23.05 11.37
C ILE A 328 12.87 24.17 12.42
N GLU A 329 12.44 23.93 13.65
CA GLU A 329 12.54 24.92 14.73
C GLU A 329 13.90 24.96 15.42
N CYS A 330 14.70 23.89 15.28
CA CYS A 330 16.05 23.79 15.85
C CYS A 330 17.10 24.47 14.94
N PHE A 331 16.82 24.57 13.64
CA PHE A 331 17.70 25.19 12.67
C PHE A 331 17.40 26.68 12.52
N LYS A 332 18.26 27.55 13.09
CA LYS A 332 18.16 29.00 12.86
C LYS A 332 18.38 29.30 11.37
N GLY A 333 17.40 29.97 10.75
CA GLY A 333 17.43 30.26 9.31
C GLY A 333 16.89 29.12 8.44
N ALA A 334 16.23 28.12 9.02
CA ALA A 334 15.49 27.13 8.25
C ALA A 334 14.42 27.77 7.36
N THR A 335 14.19 27.16 6.20
CA THR A 335 13.26 27.64 5.20
C THR A 335 12.22 26.56 4.85
N ALA A 336 11.19 26.95 4.11
CA ALA A 336 10.23 26.03 3.52
C ALA A 336 9.90 26.50 2.10
N ILE A 337 9.52 25.55 1.24
CA ILE A 337 9.14 25.80 -0.15
C ILE A 337 7.82 25.10 -0.45
N VAL A 338 7.07 25.60 -1.43
CA VAL A 338 5.87 24.93 -1.93
C VAL A 338 6.25 24.04 -3.11
N VAL A 339 5.83 22.78 -3.06
CA VAL A 339 6.03 21.81 -4.14
C VAL A 339 4.69 21.35 -4.74
N PRO A 340 4.67 20.96 -6.02
CA PRO A 340 3.48 20.41 -6.64
C PRO A 340 3.04 19.12 -5.93
N ARG A 341 1.73 18.86 -5.98
CA ARG A 341 1.13 17.70 -5.30
C ARG A 341 1.69 16.36 -5.79
N THR A 342 2.25 16.32 -7.00
CA THR A 342 2.96 15.15 -7.56
C THR A 342 4.15 14.69 -6.73
N ARG A 343 4.72 15.57 -5.87
CA ARG A 343 5.79 15.21 -4.92
C ARG A 343 5.28 14.63 -3.59
N PHE A 344 3.95 14.54 -3.42
CA PHE A 344 3.29 14.07 -2.21
C PHE A 344 2.14 13.11 -2.49
N ALA A 345 2.48 11.83 -2.63
CA ALA A 345 1.54 10.73 -2.83
C ALA A 345 1.71 9.65 -1.74
N PRO A 346 1.45 9.97 -0.45
CA PRO A 346 1.54 9.00 0.62
C PRO A 346 0.36 8.03 0.63
N VAL A 347 0.60 6.80 1.03
CA VAL A 347 -0.48 5.82 1.31
C VAL A 347 -0.59 5.61 2.81
N LYS A 348 -1.61 6.10 3.50
CA LYS A 348 -1.78 5.91 4.94
C LYS A 348 -2.88 4.92 5.30
N LYS A 349 -3.87 4.74 4.43
CA LYS A 349 -5.00 3.82 4.58
C LYS A 349 -5.25 3.01 3.31
N CYS A 350 -6.08 1.98 3.42
CA CYS A 350 -6.56 1.20 2.27
C CYS A 350 -7.30 2.06 1.22
N ASN A 351 -7.92 3.18 1.62
CA ASN A 351 -8.50 4.15 0.68
C ASN A 351 -7.44 4.66 -0.32
N ASP A 352 -6.29 5.09 0.21
CA ASP A 352 -5.19 5.62 -0.58
C ASP A 352 -4.55 4.53 -1.44
N LEU A 353 -4.44 3.31 -0.89
CA LEU A 353 -3.87 2.16 -1.60
C LEU A 353 -4.73 1.74 -2.79
N LEU A 354 -6.04 1.63 -2.61
CA LEU A 354 -6.96 1.30 -3.70
C LEU A 354 -6.89 2.35 -4.80
N LEU A 355 -6.87 3.63 -4.42
CA LEU A 355 -6.75 4.74 -5.35
C LEU A 355 -5.44 4.67 -6.14
N LEU A 356 -4.31 4.43 -5.48
CA LEU A 356 -3.00 4.34 -6.12
C LEU A 356 -2.86 3.12 -7.05
N ARG A 357 -3.49 2.00 -6.68
CA ARG A 357 -3.56 0.78 -7.51
C ARG A 357 -4.42 0.98 -8.76
N SER A 358 -5.51 1.74 -8.66
CA SER A 358 -6.43 2.02 -9.77
C SER A 358 -5.78 2.80 -10.92
N ASP A 359 -6.47 2.88 -12.05
CA ASP A 359 -6.05 3.67 -13.21
C ASP A 359 -6.17 5.20 -13.02
N ALA A 360 -6.67 5.67 -11.88
CA ALA A 360 -6.60 7.09 -11.50
C ALA A 360 -5.14 7.56 -11.30
N TYR A 361 -4.23 6.64 -10.97
CA TYR A 361 -2.79 6.91 -10.95
C TYR A 361 -2.07 6.08 -12.02
N ILE A 362 -1.13 6.71 -12.71
CA ILE A 362 -0.24 6.07 -13.69
C ILE A 362 1.21 6.25 -13.27
N LEU A 363 2.11 5.40 -13.78
CA LEU A 363 3.54 5.58 -13.57
C LEU A 363 4.14 6.41 -14.71
N VAL A 364 4.83 7.48 -14.37
CA VAL A 364 5.68 8.26 -15.27
C VAL A 364 7.07 8.28 -14.65
N ASN A 365 8.07 7.71 -15.34
CA ASN A 365 9.45 7.54 -14.82
C ASN A 365 9.47 6.89 -13.43
N ASN A 366 8.72 5.80 -13.27
CA ASN A 366 8.52 5.07 -12.01
C ASN A 366 7.90 5.89 -10.85
N LYS A 367 7.39 7.11 -11.11
CA LYS A 367 6.68 7.93 -10.12
C LYS A 367 5.18 7.81 -10.36
N PRO A 368 4.36 7.52 -9.33
CA PRO A 368 2.93 7.59 -9.47
C PRO A 368 2.49 9.05 -9.61
N VAL A 369 1.84 9.36 -10.71
CA VAL A 369 1.24 10.66 -10.99
C VAL A 369 -0.25 10.48 -11.23
N LEU A 370 -1.04 11.49 -10.86
CA LEU A 370 -2.45 11.49 -11.16
C LEU A 370 -2.62 11.42 -12.68
N ASN A 371 -3.47 10.52 -13.14
CA ASN A 371 -3.77 10.36 -14.55
C ASN A 371 -4.36 11.69 -15.09
N PRO A 372 -3.82 12.27 -16.18
CA PRO A 372 -4.36 13.49 -16.77
C PRO A 372 -5.86 13.42 -17.09
N ALA A 373 -6.38 12.21 -17.38
CA ALA A 373 -7.80 11.97 -17.60
C ALA A 373 -8.69 12.25 -16.37
N CYS A 374 -8.12 12.32 -15.16
CA CYS A 374 -8.82 12.76 -13.95
C CYS A 374 -9.02 14.29 -13.87
N GLY A 375 -8.58 15.07 -14.88
CA GLY A 375 -8.79 16.52 -14.90
C GLY A 375 -8.09 17.28 -13.76
N GLY A 376 -6.96 16.74 -13.26
CA GLY A 376 -6.16 17.37 -12.21
C GLY A 376 -6.69 17.19 -10.78
N LYS A 377 -7.81 16.46 -10.58
CA LYS A 377 -8.37 16.18 -9.25
C LYS A 377 -8.48 14.68 -8.99
N ALA A 378 -7.86 14.21 -7.91
CA ALA A 378 -7.98 12.82 -7.51
C ALA A 378 -9.39 12.49 -6.98
N PRO A 379 -9.93 11.28 -7.26
CA PRO A 379 -11.17 10.79 -6.66
C PRO A 379 -11.14 10.85 -5.12
N THR A 380 -12.26 11.23 -4.51
CA THR A 380 -12.42 11.17 -3.05
C THR A 380 -12.89 9.78 -2.63
N MET A 381 -12.21 9.16 -1.66
CA MET A 381 -12.42 7.76 -1.29
C MET A 381 -12.92 7.60 0.14
N ALA A 382 -14.04 6.90 0.31
CA ALA A 382 -14.66 6.59 1.60
C ALA A 382 -15.05 5.11 1.69
N LEU A 383 -14.08 4.24 1.99
CA LEU A 383 -14.34 2.83 2.28
C LEU A 383 -14.76 2.65 3.74
N ASP A 384 -15.67 1.71 3.99
CA ASP A 384 -16.11 1.33 5.34
C ASP A 384 -14.92 0.90 6.20
N SER A 385 -14.53 1.74 7.15
CA SER A 385 -13.37 1.49 8.00
C SER A 385 -13.54 0.27 8.92
N LYS A 386 -14.76 -0.21 9.16
CA LYS A 386 -14.96 -1.44 9.94
C LYS A 386 -14.69 -2.70 9.10
N LYS A 387 -14.79 -2.60 7.77
CA LYS A 387 -14.64 -3.72 6.85
C LYS A 387 -13.29 -3.71 6.11
N TYR A 388 -12.77 -2.54 5.74
CA TYR A 388 -11.59 -2.39 4.87
C TYR A 388 -10.40 -1.66 5.53
N LYS A 389 -10.30 -1.69 6.86
CA LYS A 389 -9.13 -1.11 7.56
C LYS A 389 -7.82 -1.83 7.22
N PHE A 390 -7.88 -3.16 7.03
CA PHE A 390 -6.71 -4.01 6.83
C PHE A 390 -6.51 -4.36 5.35
N VAL A 391 -5.25 -4.53 4.94
CA VAL A 391 -4.88 -4.87 3.55
C VAL A 391 -5.52 -6.18 3.13
N GLY A 392 -5.48 -7.22 3.96
CA GLY A 392 -6.07 -8.52 3.62
C GLY A 392 -7.55 -8.42 3.20
N ALA A 393 -8.34 -7.60 3.90
CA ALA A 393 -9.73 -7.36 3.54
C ALA A 393 -9.88 -6.60 2.22
N LEU A 394 -8.95 -5.68 1.91
CA LEU A 394 -8.93 -5.01 0.61
C LEU A 394 -8.51 -5.96 -0.51
N GLU A 395 -7.56 -6.87 -0.28
CA GLU A 395 -7.18 -7.91 -1.24
C GLU A 395 -8.37 -8.82 -1.56
N GLU A 396 -9.10 -9.30 -0.53
CA GLU A 396 -10.33 -10.07 -0.73
C GLU A 396 -11.39 -9.28 -1.49
N ALA A 397 -11.53 -7.99 -1.18
CA ALA A 397 -12.48 -7.10 -1.85
C ALA A 397 -12.11 -6.86 -3.32
N THR A 398 -10.84 -7.01 -3.70
CA THR A 398 -10.33 -6.71 -5.04
C THR A 398 -9.80 -7.94 -5.78
N GLU A 399 -10.05 -9.14 -5.27
CA GLU A 399 -9.67 -10.42 -5.88
C GLU A 399 -10.23 -10.56 -7.31
N GLY A 400 -11.44 -10.04 -7.57
CA GLY A 400 -12.02 -10.00 -8.91
C GLY A 400 -11.37 -8.97 -9.85
N GLY A 401 -10.60 -8.02 -9.32
CA GLY A 401 -9.90 -6.97 -10.05
C GLY A 401 -9.99 -5.61 -9.36
N ILE A 402 -8.96 -4.78 -9.58
CA ILE A 402 -8.98 -3.38 -9.17
C ILE A 402 -9.96 -2.60 -10.07
N PRO A 403 -10.93 -1.85 -9.51
CA PRO A 403 -11.88 -1.09 -10.30
C PRO A 403 -11.20 0.11 -10.98
N SER A 404 -11.75 0.53 -12.11
CA SER A 404 -11.38 1.78 -12.77
C SER A 404 -11.97 2.97 -12.00
N LEU A 405 -11.12 3.95 -11.69
CA LEU A 405 -11.44 5.16 -10.95
C LEU A 405 -11.08 6.44 -11.71
N VAL A 406 -10.53 6.35 -12.93
CA VAL A 406 -10.08 7.52 -13.70
C VAL A 406 -11.19 8.55 -13.97
N GLU A 407 -12.43 8.09 -14.15
CA GLU A 407 -13.63 8.91 -14.35
C GLU A 407 -14.47 9.08 -13.06
N CYS A 408 -13.95 8.63 -11.91
CA CYS A 408 -14.64 8.72 -10.63
C CYS A 408 -14.34 10.05 -9.93
N GLU A 409 -15.37 10.73 -9.43
CA GLU A 409 -15.22 11.93 -8.60
C GLU A 409 -15.17 11.60 -7.11
N GLU A 410 -16.05 10.68 -6.68
CA GLU A 410 -16.21 10.23 -5.30
C GLU A 410 -16.67 8.77 -5.28
N LEU A 411 -16.02 7.94 -4.47
CA LEU A 411 -16.45 6.57 -4.20
C LEU A 411 -16.67 6.38 -2.70
N LYS A 412 -17.91 6.06 -2.33
CA LYS A 412 -18.28 5.63 -0.98
C LYS A 412 -18.72 4.17 -1.00
N VAL A 413 -18.14 3.34 -0.14
CA VAL A 413 -18.50 1.92 0.00
C VAL A 413 -18.86 1.64 1.45
N SER A 414 -20.07 1.14 1.69
CA SER A 414 -20.57 0.76 3.01
C SER A 414 -20.93 -0.73 3.04
N GLY A 415 -20.48 -1.46 4.06
CA GLY A 415 -20.68 -2.91 4.17
C GLY A 415 -19.69 -3.78 3.37
N LEU A 416 -19.95 -5.09 3.34
CA LEU A 416 -19.08 -6.10 2.72
C LEU A 416 -19.34 -6.22 1.20
N VAL A 417 -18.38 -5.80 0.39
CA VAL A 417 -18.49 -5.60 -1.05
C VAL A 417 -17.21 -6.12 -1.69
N ARG A 418 -17.37 -6.83 -2.81
CA ARG A 418 -16.29 -7.33 -3.66
C ARG A 418 -16.39 -6.73 -5.05
N MET A 419 -15.26 -6.39 -5.64
CA MET A 419 -15.16 -5.80 -6.96
C MET A 419 -15.12 -6.92 -8.01
N SER A 420 -15.88 -6.75 -9.10
CA SER A 420 -15.80 -7.64 -10.25
C SER A 420 -14.74 -7.16 -11.23
N ARG A 421 -14.23 -8.08 -12.05
CA ARG A 421 -13.32 -7.73 -13.14
C ARG A 421 -14.01 -6.74 -14.08
N GLY A 422 -13.35 -5.63 -14.38
CA GLY A 422 -13.86 -4.64 -15.33
C GLY A 422 -14.94 -3.71 -14.76
N THR A 423 -15.15 -3.67 -13.44
CA THR A 423 -15.96 -2.64 -12.79
C THR A 423 -15.33 -1.25 -13.02
N LYS A 424 -16.14 -0.28 -13.44
CA LYS A 424 -15.74 1.12 -13.63
C LYS A 424 -16.68 2.04 -12.85
N PHE A 425 -16.13 2.95 -12.05
CA PHE A 425 -16.90 3.94 -11.32
C PHE A 425 -16.81 5.30 -12.02
N VAL A 426 -17.97 5.92 -12.29
CA VAL A 426 -18.07 7.19 -13.02
C VAL A 426 -18.87 8.21 -12.21
N GLY A 427 -18.33 9.41 -12.04
CA GLY A 427 -18.91 10.48 -11.24
C GLY A 427 -18.91 10.17 -9.74
N LYS A 428 -19.98 10.56 -9.04
CA LYS A 428 -20.16 10.26 -7.61
C LYS A 428 -20.90 8.93 -7.44
N VAL A 429 -20.27 7.97 -6.78
CA VAL A 429 -20.78 6.62 -6.61
C VAL A 429 -20.89 6.26 -5.13
N GLU A 430 -22.05 5.72 -4.73
CA GLU A 430 -22.28 5.14 -3.41
C GLU A 430 -22.69 3.67 -3.55
N ILE A 431 -21.88 2.76 -2.99
CA ILE A 431 -22.20 1.33 -2.90
C ILE A 431 -22.60 1.00 -1.47
N VAL A 432 -23.78 0.39 -1.30
CA VAL A 432 -24.31 0.01 0.02
C VAL A 432 -24.57 -1.48 0.04
N ASN A 433 -24.13 -2.15 1.09
CA ASN A 433 -24.59 -3.49 1.46
C ASN A 433 -24.88 -3.53 2.97
N ASN A 434 -26.15 -3.63 3.34
CA ASN A 434 -26.54 -3.71 4.75
C ASN A 434 -26.62 -5.15 5.28
N SER A 435 -26.35 -6.16 4.44
CA SER A 435 -26.32 -7.57 4.85
C SER A 435 -24.96 -7.96 5.44
N ASP A 436 -24.94 -9.06 6.19
CA ASP A 436 -23.71 -9.65 6.74
C ASP A 436 -22.91 -10.46 5.71
N GLU A 437 -23.49 -10.71 4.54
CA GLU A 437 -22.86 -11.46 3.46
C GLU A 437 -22.17 -10.51 2.48
N ALA A 438 -20.96 -10.86 2.03
CA ALA A 438 -20.29 -10.08 0.99
C ALA A 438 -21.07 -10.11 -0.34
N LYS A 439 -21.08 -9.01 -1.08
CA LYS A 439 -21.80 -8.89 -2.37
C LYS A 439 -20.88 -8.39 -3.47
N PHE A 440 -21.03 -8.90 -4.69
CA PHE A 440 -20.24 -8.41 -5.82
C PHE A 440 -20.88 -7.16 -6.42
N VAL A 441 -20.05 -6.15 -6.68
CA VAL A 441 -20.39 -5.08 -7.62
C VAL A 441 -20.46 -5.72 -9.02
N PRO A 442 -21.51 -5.48 -9.82
CA PRO A 442 -21.60 -6.02 -11.17
C PRO A 442 -20.43 -5.55 -12.04
N CYS A 443 -20.10 -6.37 -13.05
CA CYS A 443 -19.16 -5.98 -14.09
C CYS A 443 -19.74 -4.81 -14.93
N GLY A 444 -18.89 -3.90 -15.39
CA GLY A 444 -19.28 -2.76 -16.20
C GLY A 444 -19.29 -1.43 -15.45
N THR A 445 -19.98 -0.46 -16.02
CA THR A 445 -19.99 0.93 -15.51
C THR A 445 -21.06 1.10 -14.44
N VAL A 446 -20.66 1.69 -13.32
CA VAL A 446 -21.53 2.01 -12.18
C VAL A 446 -21.52 3.52 -11.95
N THR A 447 -22.71 4.10 -11.85
CA THR A 447 -22.97 5.53 -11.62
C THR A 447 -24.00 5.70 -10.52
N GLY A 448 -23.88 6.74 -9.70
CA GLY A 448 -24.86 7.04 -8.65
C GLY A 448 -24.86 6.01 -7.52
N LYS A 449 -26.03 5.74 -6.94
CA LYS A 449 -26.16 4.82 -5.81
C LYS A 449 -26.52 3.40 -6.27
N LEU A 450 -25.78 2.41 -5.78
CA LEU A 450 -26.08 0.99 -5.95
C LEU A 450 -26.24 0.32 -4.59
N ASP A 451 -27.46 -0.15 -4.30
CA ASP A 451 -27.75 -0.96 -3.11
C ASP A 451 -27.69 -2.45 -3.48
N LEU A 452 -26.73 -3.15 -2.87
CA LEU A 452 -26.47 -4.57 -3.07
C LEU A 452 -27.07 -5.44 -1.95
N THR A 453 -27.81 -4.86 -1.00
CA THR A 453 -28.30 -5.57 0.19
C THR A 453 -29.04 -6.86 -0.18
N ASP A 454 -29.91 -6.79 -1.19
CA ASP A 454 -30.70 -7.93 -1.69
C ASP A 454 -30.06 -8.65 -2.89
N ALA A 455 -28.84 -8.27 -3.28
CA ALA A 455 -28.13 -8.92 -4.37
C ALA A 455 -27.69 -10.35 -3.98
N VAL A 456 -27.43 -11.19 -4.99
CA VAL A 456 -26.91 -12.54 -4.75
C VAL A 456 -25.56 -12.45 -4.04
N GLY A 457 -25.43 -13.25 -2.99
CA GLY A 457 -24.25 -13.37 -2.13
C GLY A 457 -22.96 -13.84 -2.80
N ALA A 458 -21.83 -13.44 -2.22
CA ALA A 458 -20.50 -14.00 -2.46
C ALA A 458 -20.14 -15.12 -1.46
N GLY A 459 -21.09 -15.55 -0.62
CA GLY A 459 -20.89 -16.66 0.31
C GLY A 459 -20.62 -17.99 -0.40
N PRO A 460 -20.22 -19.04 0.34
CA PRO A 460 -19.97 -20.35 -0.23
C PRO A 460 -21.22 -20.84 -0.96
N LEU A 461 -21.09 -21.10 -2.26
CA LEU A 461 -22.15 -21.70 -3.06
C LEU A 461 -22.53 -23.04 -2.43
N LYS A 462 -23.79 -23.17 -2.00
CA LYS A 462 -24.30 -24.40 -1.43
C LYS A 462 -24.83 -25.29 -2.56
N PRO A 463 -24.21 -26.44 -2.86
CA PRO A 463 -24.72 -27.34 -3.87
C PRO A 463 -26.08 -27.89 -3.42
N THR A 464 -27.01 -28.00 -4.37
CA THR A 464 -28.29 -28.68 -4.15
C THR A 464 -28.15 -30.13 -4.57
N VAL A 465 -28.58 -31.07 -3.72
CA VAL A 465 -28.57 -32.50 -4.05
C VAL A 465 -29.92 -32.86 -4.69
N VAL A 466 -29.87 -33.35 -5.93
CA VAL A 466 -31.05 -33.80 -6.67
C VAL A 466 -31.00 -35.32 -6.79
N LYS A 467 -32.07 -36.01 -6.38
CA LYS A 467 -32.15 -37.47 -6.56
C LYS A 467 -32.36 -37.80 -8.03
N THR A 468 -31.60 -38.76 -8.53
CA THR A 468 -31.62 -39.24 -9.92
C THR A 468 -31.39 -40.75 -9.95
N ALA A 469 -31.51 -41.37 -11.12
CA ALA A 469 -31.24 -42.78 -11.35
C ALA A 469 -30.31 -42.97 -12.56
N PRO A 470 -29.54 -44.08 -12.63
CA PRO A 470 -28.75 -44.39 -13.81
C PRO A 470 -29.59 -44.37 -15.10
N ILE A 471 -29.08 -43.70 -16.13
CA ILE A 471 -29.74 -43.61 -17.44
C ILE A 471 -29.01 -44.55 -18.40
N GLU A 472 -29.76 -45.41 -19.08
CA GLU A 472 -29.20 -46.38 -20.02
C GLU A 472 -28.51 -45.68 -21.21
N GLY A 473 -27.41 -46.26 -21.70
CA GLY A 473 -26.74 -45.77 -22.90
C GLY A 473 -25.82 -44.56 -22.70
N GLN A 474 -25.50 -44.17 -21.45
CA GLN A 474 -24.53 -43.11 -21.15
C GLN A 474 -23.06 -43.56 -21.15
N LYS A 475 -22.78 -44.85 -21.37
CA LYS A 475 -21.41 -45.37 -21.44
C LYS A 475 -20.69 -44.80 -22.67
N PRO A 476 -19.59 -44.03 -22.51
CA PRO A 476 -18.86 -43.48 -23.65
C PRO A 476 -18.24 -44.57 -24.53
N GLY A 477 -18.23 -44.33 -25.84
CA GLY A 477 -17.46 -45.11 -26.80
C GLY A 477 -16.03 -44.58 -26.97
N THR A 478 -15.31 -45.08 -27.98
CA THR A 478 -13.95 -44.62 -28.33
C THR A 478 -13.88 -43.16 -28.75
N SER A 479 -15.01 -42.57 -29.16
CA SER A 479 -15.13 -41.16 -29.53
C SER A 479 -15.93 -40.32 -28.52
N GLY A 480 -16.07 -40.79 -27.28
CA GLY A 480 -16.85 -40.13 -26.23
C GLY A 480 -18.32 -40.57 -26.19
N LEU A 481 -19.14 -39.84 -25.45
CA LEU A 481 -20.59 -40.02 -25.41
C LEU A 481 -21.20 -39.23 -26.57
N ARG A 482 -21.94 -39.89 -27.46
CA ARG A 482 -22.61 -39.23 -28.59
C ARG A 482 -24.03 -39.75 -28.72
N LYS A 483 -24.99 -38.83 -28.82
CA LYS A 483 -26.42 -39.10 -28.91
C LYS A 483 -27.13 -38.00 -29.68
N LYS A 484 -28.43 -38.17 -29.93
CA LYS A 484 -29.24 -37.08 -30.47
C LYS A 484 -29.31 -35.93 -29.47
N THR A 485 -29.29 -34.70 -29.95
CA THR A 485 -29.39 -33.48 -29.12
C THR A 485 -30.58 -33.53 -28.18
N LYS A 486 -31.74 -34.05 -28.64
CA LYS A 486 -32.94 -34.26 -27.82
C LYS A 486 -32.72 -35.16 -26.60
N GLU A 487 -31.83 -36.15 -26.68
CA GLU A 487 -31.50 -37.00 -25.54
C GLU A 487 -30.73 -36.21 -24.48
N PHE A 488 -29.74 -35.40 -24.88
CA PHE A 488 -29.00 -34.53 -23.96
C PHE A 488 -29.87 -33.45 -23.31
N MET A 489 -30.92 -33.00 -24.00
CA MET A 489 -31.90 -32.05 -23.48
C MET A 489 -32.91 -32.70 -22.52
N SER A 490 -32.91 -34.04 -22.38
CA SER A 490 -33.81 -34.72 -21.46
C SER A 490 -33.38 -34.46 -20.01
N PRO A 491 -34.34 -34.37 -19.06
CA PRO A 491 -34.03 -34.04 -17.67
C PRO A 491 -32.95 -34.95 -17.05
N ASN A 492 -31.98 -34.34 -16.38
CA ASN A 492 -30.86 -34.99 -15.69
C ASN A 492 -29.90 -35.80 -16.59
N TYR A 493 -30.05 -35.78 -17.92
CA TYR A 493 -29.20 -36.59 -18.80
C TYR A 493 -27.75 -36.12 -18.73
N LEU A 494 -27.50 -34.85 -19.08
CA LEU A 494 -26.16 -34.30 -19.07
C LEU A 494 -25.60 -34.21 -17.64
N GLU A 495 -26.42 -33.83 -16.66
CA GLU A 495 -26.04 -33.75 -15.25
C GLU A 495 -25.53 -35.09 -14.72
N ASN A 496 -26.25 -36.19 -14.98
CA ASN A 496 -25.83 -37.52 -14.55
C ASN A 496 -24.47 -37.92 -15.16
N PHE A 497 -24.29 -37.65 -16.45
CA PHE A 497 -23.04 -37.96 -17.14
C PHE A 497 -21.87 -37.16 -16.55
N VAL A 498 -22.05 -35.85 -16.36
CA VAL A 498 -21.03 -34.96 -15.80
C VAL A 498 -20.72 -35.34 -14.35
N GLN A 499 -21.73 -35.68 -13.54
CA GLN A 499 -21.54 -36.13 -12.17
C GLN A 499 -20.72 -37.43 -12.10
N ALA A 500 -21.08 -38.43 -12.94
CA ALA A 500 -20.34 -39.68 -13.02
C ALA A 500 -18.88 -39.47 -13.47
N ALA A 501 -18.64 -38.54 -14.40
CA ALA A 501 -17.29 -38.15 -14.79
C ALA A 501 -16.50 -37.55 -13.62
N TYR A 502 -17.11 -36.68 -12.81
CA TYR A 502 -16.46 -36.11 -11.62
C TYR A 502 -16.19 -37.14 -10.53
N GLU A 503 -17.08 -38.10 -10.32
CA GLU A 503 -16.85 -39.22 -9.40
C GLU A 503 -15.63 -40.03 -9.84
N SER A 504 -15.54 -40.38 -11.12
CA SER A 504 -14.38 -41.08 -11.67
C SER A 504 -13.07 -40.27 -11.54
N ILE A 505 -13.11 -38.95 -11.79
CA ILE A 505 -11.94 -38.07 -11.62
C ILE A 505 -11.51 -38.03 -10.15
N LYS A 506 -12.45 -37.92 -9.20
CA LYS A 506 -12.16 -37.93 -7.76
C LYS A 506 -11.56 -39.27 -7.31
N GLU A 507 -12.10 -40.38 -7.80
CA GLU A 507 -11.56 -41.73 -7.53
C GLU A 507 -10.13 -41.91 -8.04
N SER A 508 -9.74 -41.21 -9.12
CA SER A 508 -8.36 -41.21 -9.62
C SER A 508 -7.35 -40.47 -8.72
N GLY A 509 -7.81 -39.77 -7.67
CA GLY A 509 -6.98 -38.98 -6.77
C GLY A 509 -6.68 -37.56 -7.28
N THR A 510 -7.36 -37.10 -8.33
CA THR A 510 -7.17 -35.75 -8.86
C THR A 510 -7.78 -34.71 -7.91
N ASN A 511 -6.97 -33.74 -7.47
CA ASN A 511 -7.44 -32.63 -6.65
C ASN A 511 -8.10 -31.54 -7.53
N LEU A 512 -9.43 -31.45 -7.52
CA LEU A 512 -10.19 -30.48 -8.32
C LEU A 512 -9.96 -29.01 -7.91
N SER A 513 -9.36 -28.78 -6.74
CA SER A 513 -8.97 -27.43 -6.30
C SER A 513 -7.62 -26.98 -6.88
N GLU A 514 -6.85 -27.90 -7.46
CA GLU A 514 -5.55 -27.64 -8.08
C GLU A 514 -5.65 -27.81 -9.61
N GLY A 515 -5.59 -26.70 -10.34
CA GLY A 515 -5.65 -26.69 -11.80
C GLY A 515 -6.98 -26.14 -12.35
N SER A 516 -7.23 -26.36 -13.64
CA SER A 516 -8.41 -25.83 -14.35
C SER A 516 -9.18 -26.92 -15.09
N LEU A 517 -10.51 -26.82 -15.11
CA LEU A 517 -11.34 -27.54 -16.08
C LEU A 517 -11.43 -26.73 -17.37
N LEU A 518 -11.22 -27.37 -18.53
CA LEU A 518 -11.51 -26.73 -19.82
C LEU A 518 -12.89 -27.13 -20.33
N ILE A 519 -13.61 -26.17 -20.90
CA ILE A 519 -14.88 -26.40 -21.60
C ILE A 519 -14.82 -25.68 -22.93
N GLY A 520 -15.11 -26.40 -24.00
CA GLY A 520 -15.29 -25.78 -25.30
C GLY A 520 -15.83 -26.77 -26.33
N GLY A 521 -16.30 -26.24 -27.44
CA GLY A 521 -16.90 -27.03 -28.49
C GLY A 521 -16.82 -26.39 -29.86
N ASP A 522 -17.51 -27.02 -30.81
CA ASP A 522 -17.59 -26.61 -32.22
C ASP A 522 -18.83 -25.76 -32.54
N GLY A 523 -19.59 -25.32 -31.52
CA GLY A 523 -20.74 -24.42 -31.70
C GLY A 523 -22.08 -25.11 -32.02
N ARG A 524 -22.21 -26.41 -31.73
CA ARG A 524 -23.47 -27.15 -31.87
C ARG A 524 -24.64 -26.54 -31.09
N TYR A 525 -25.86 -26.89 -31.52
CA TYR A 525 -27.13 -26.32 -31.02
C TYR A 525 -27.22 -26.20 -29.48
N TYR A 526 -26.84 -27.24 -28.74
CA TYR A 526 -26.97 -27.28 -27.27
C TYR A 526 -25.69 -26.86 -26.52
N ASN A 527 -24.69 -26.33 -27.22
CA ASN A 527 -23.38 -25.99 -26.66
C ASN A 527 -23.47 -24.91 -25.54
N PRO A 528 -24.24 -23.81 -25.69
CA PRO A 528 -24.36 -22.79 -24.65
C PRO A 528 -24.98 -23.33 -23.36
N GLU A 529 -26.07 -24.09 -23.47
CA GLU A 529 -26.78 -24.67 -22.34
C GLU A 529 -25.95 -25.77 -21.65
N ALA A 530 -25.34 -26.66 -22.43
CA ALA A 530 -24.47 -27.71 -21.91
C ALA A 530 -23.28 -27.11 -21.14
N THR A 531 -22.66 -26.05 -21.68
CA THR A 531 -21.57 -25.34 -21.01
C THR A 531 -21.99 -24.83 -19.63
N GLN A 532 -23.18 -24.21 -19.51
CA GLN A 532 -23.69 -23.71 -18.24
C GLN A 532 -23.98 -24.84 -17.24
N ILE A 533 -24.54 -25.96 -17.71
CA ILE A 533 -24.79 -27.14 -16.87
C ILE A 533 -23.46 -27.68 -16.34
N ILE A 534 -22.47 -27.86 -17.21
CA ILE A 534 -21.14 -28.36 -16.83
C ILE A 534 -20.47 -27.43 -15.81
N ILE A 535 -20.54 -26.10 -16.00
CA ILE A 535 -19.99 -25.13 -15.04
C ILE A 535 -20.65 -25.29 -13.66
N LYS A 536 -21.98 -25.35 -13.59
CA LYS A 536 -22.70 -25.52 -12.32
C LYS A 536 -22.33 -26.82 -11.63
N MET A 537 -22.27 -27.91 -12.38
CA MET A 537 -21.87 -29.23 -11.86
C MET A 537 -20.40 -29.25 -11.41
N ALA A 538 -19.51 -28.60 -12.14
CA ALA A 538 -18.10 -28.46 -11.78
C ALA A 538 -17.93 -27.74 -10.44
N VAL A 539 -18.59 -26.59 -10.29
CA VAL A 539 -18.56 -25.80 -9.06
C VAL A 539 -19.16 -26.58 -7.89
N ALA A 540 -20.30 -27.26 -8.11
CA ALA A 540 -20.93 -28.12 -7.10
C ALA A 540 -20.01 -29.29 -6.65
N ASN A 541 -19.12 -29.75 -7.53
CA ASN A 541 -18.15 -30.81 -7.24
C ASN A 541 -16.84 -30.31 -6.63
N GLY A 542 -16.66 -28.99 -6.47
CA GLY A 542 -15.50 -28.37 -5.81
C GLY A 542 -14.44 -27.82 -6.77
N ALA A 543 -14.71 -27.75 -8.08
CA ALA A 543 -13.81 -27.10 -9.02
C ALA A 543 -13.68 -25.61 -8.70
N LYS A 544 -12.44 -25.12 -8.60
CA LYS A 544 -12.15 -23.70 -8.28
C LYS A 544 -11.86 -22.83 -9.50
N ARG A 545 -11.54 -23.45 -10.63
CA ARG A 545 -11.16 -22.73 -11.86
C ARG A 545 -11.68 -23.46 -13.09
N ILE A 546 -12.26 -22.67 -14.00
CA ILE A 546 -12.83 -23.15 -15.25
C ILE A 546 -12.39 -22.21 -16.36
N TRP A 547 -11.86 -22.78 -17.45
CA TRP A 547 -11.56 -22.08 -18.68
C TRP A 547 -12.61 -22.43 -19.71
N VAL A 548 -13.27 -21.42 -20.24
CA VAL A 548 -14.33 -21.58 -21.25
C VAL A 548 -13.86 -20.90 -22.52
N GLY A 549 -13.97 -21.61 -23.65
CA GLY A 549 -13.77 -20.98 -24.96
C GLY A 549 -14.67 -19.75 -25.13
N GLU A 550 -14.23 -18.75 -25.89
CA GLU A 550 -15.05 -17.57 -26.13
C GLU A 550 -16.38 -17.98 -26.79
N ASN A 551 -17.52 -17.59 -26.20
CA ASN A 551 -18.86 -18.07 -26.58
C ASN A 551 -19.03 -19.61 -26.56
N GLY A 552 -18.23 -20.33 -25.78
CA GLY A 552 -18.18 -21.79 -25.75
C GLY A 552 -17.45 -22.41 -26.95
N LEU A 553 -16.77 -21.61 -27.77
CA LEU A 553 -16.08 -22.06 -28.98
C LEU A 553 -14.60 -22.29 -28.69
N MET A 554 -14.18 -23.56 -28.81
CA MET A 554 -12.78 -23.95 -28.75
C MET A 554 -12.64 -25.30 -29.46
N SER A 555 -11.93 -25.33 -30.59
CA SER A 555 -11.83 -26.54 -31.40
C SER A 555 -11.14 -27.68 -30.64
N THR A 556 -11.47 -28.93 -30.97
CA THR A 556 -10.83 -30.11 -30.37
C THR A 556 -9.29 -30.03 -30.42
N PRO A 557 -8.64 -29.63 -31.53
CA PRO A 557 -7.19 -29.44 -31.54
C PRO A 557 -6.70 -28.37 -30.56
N ALA A 558 -7.41 -27.24 -30.44
CA ALA A 558 -7.05 -26.16 -29.52
C ALA A 558 -7.17 -26.59 -28.05
N ILE A 559 -8.27 -27.25 -27.69
CA ILE A 559 -8.44 -27.83 -26.34
C ILE A 559 -7.34 -28.84 -26.06
N SER A 560 -7.09 -29.75 -27.01
CA SER A 560 -6.06 -30.79 -26.88
C SER A 560 -4.66 -30.21 -26.72
N ALA A 561 -4.32 -29.14 -27.44
CA ALA A 561 -3.07 -28.41 -27.28
C ALA A 561 -2.97 -27.78 -25.88
N THR A 562 -4.01 -27.08 -25.45
CA THR A 562 -4.04 -26.36 -24.16
C THR A 562 -3.93 -27.32 -22.97
N ILE A 563 -4.58 -28.49 -23.03
CA ILE A 563 -4.44 -29.53 -21.98
C ILE A 563 -2.98 -30.00 -21.85
N ARG A 564 -2.25 -30.07 -22.97
CA ARG A 564 -0.86 -30.54 -23.01
C ARG A 564 0.17 -29.46 -22.67
N GLU A 565 -0.22 -28.19 -22.61
CA GLU A 565 0.71 -27.12 -22.25
C GLU A 565 1.17 -27.26 -20.80
N LYS A 566 2.50 -27.26 -20.59
CA LYS A 566 3.14 -27.50 -19.30
C LYS A 566 3.43 -26.18 -18.56
N GLY A 567 2.38 -25.40 -18.31
CA GLY A 567 2.46 -24.21 -17.46
C GLY A 567 2.69 -24.55 -15.97
N PRO A 568 2.80 -23.52 -15.10
CA PRO A 568 2.75 -23.68 -13.64
C PRO A 568 1.56 -24.51 -13.20
N ALA A 569 1.65 -25.25 -12.08
CA ALA A 569 0.63 -26.21 -11.64
C ALA A 569 -0.80 -25.64 -11.61
N TRP A 570 -0.97 -24.37 -11.25
CA TRP A 570 -2.27 -23.69 -11.22
C TRP A 570 -2.83 -23.40 -12.63
N GLN A 571 -2.00 -23.31 -13.67
CA GLN A 571 -2.43 -23.21 -15.07
C GLN A 571 -2.68 -24.57 -15.72
N LYS A 572 -2.36 -25.69 -15.07
CA LYS A 572 -2.53 -27.01 -15.68
C LYS A 572 -4.00 -27.39 -15.75
N ALA A 573 -4.42 -27.85 -16.92
CA ALA A 573 -5.70 -28.52 -17.08
C ALA A 573 -5.64 -29.90 -16.41
N TYR A 574 -6.58 -30.21 -15.51
CA TYR A 574 -6.74 -31.60 -15.04
C TYR A 574 -7.68 -32.41 -15.94
N GLY A 575 -8.41 -31.74 -16.84
CA GLY A 575 -9.31 -32.38 -17.79
C GLY A 575 -10.09 -31.37 -18.62
N ALA A 576 -10.89 -31.87 -19.56
CA ALA A 576 -11.78 -31.04 -20.36
C ALA A 576 -13.08 -31.77 -20.75
N PHE A 577 -14.14 -30.99 -20.90
CA PHE A 577 -15.32 -31.38 -21.67
C PHE A 577 -15.22 -30.75 -23.07
N ILE A 578 -15.23 -31.59 -24.09
CA ILE A 578 -15.15 -31.19 -25.50
C ILE A 578 -16.51 -31.46 -26.13
N LEU A 579 -17.26 -30.39 -26.38
CA LEU A 579 -18.65 -30.45 -26.85
C LEU A 579 -18.66 -30.53 -28.38
N THR A 580 -18.72 -31.76 -28.91
CA THR A 580 -18.65 -32.05 -30.35
C THR A 580 -19.17 -33.45 -30.68
N ALA A 581 -19.79 -33.60 -31.84
CA ALA A 581 -20.07 -34.89 -32.47
C ALA A 581 -19.20 -35.11 -33.73
N SER A 582 -18.02 -34.49 -33.79
CA SER A 582 -17.07 -34.60 -34.90
C SER A 582 -17.69 -34.15 -36.23
N HIS A 583 -17.66 -35.00 -37.26
CA HIS A 583 -18.19 -34.72 -38.60
C HIS A 583 -19.70 -34.95 -38.73
N ASN A 584 -20.37 -35.42 -37.68
CA ASN A 584 -21.81 -35.68 -37.75
C ASN A 584 -22.58 -34.36 -37.82
N PRO A 585 -23.73 -34.31 -38.55
CA PRO A 585 -24.59 -33.14 -38.57
C PRO A 585 -24.91 -32.62 -37.16
N GLY A 586 -24.94 -31.30 -37.00
CA GLY A 586 -25.33 -30.64 -35.77
C GLY A 586 -26.70 -29.97 -35.94
N GLY A 587 -27.52 -29.98 -34.89
CA GLY A 587 -28.87 -29.44 -34.93
C GLY A 587 -29.74 -29.98 -33.81
N PRO A 588 -30.96 -29.42 -33.64
CA PRO A 588 -31.89 -29.84 -32.59
C PRO A 588 -32.32 -31.31 -32.71
N ASP A 589 -32.41 -31.83 -33.94
CA ASP A 589 -32.76 -33.23 -34.26
C ASP A 589 -31.54 -34.10 -34.61
N GLU A 590 -30.35 -33.51 -34.59
CA GLU A 590 -29.11 -34.18 -35.00
C GLU A 590 -28.22 -34.51 -33.80
N ASP A 591 -26.92 -34.69 -34.02
CA ASP A 591 -26.03 -35.26 -33.02
C ASP A 591 -25.37 -34.19 -32.14
N PHE A 592 -25.26 -34.53 -30.86
CA PHE A 592 -24.47 -33.84 -29.85
C PHE A 592 -23.55 -34.84 -29.15
N GLY A 593 -22.44 -34.36 -28.61
CA GLY A 593 -21.46 -35.21 -27.92
C GLY A 593 -20.55 -34.42 -27.00
#